data_AF-A0A958CV09-F1
#
_entry.id   AF-A0A958CV09-F1
#
_cell.length_a   1.000
_cell.length_b   1.000
_cell.length_c   1.000
_cell.angle_alpha   90.00
_cell.angle_beta   90.00
_cell.angle_gamma   90.00
#
_symmetry.space_group_name_H-M   'P 1'
#
loop_
_entity.id
_entity.type
_entity.pdbx_description
1 polymer ?
#
loop_
_entity_poly.entity_id
_entity_poly.type
_entity_poly.pdbx_seq_one_letter_code
_entity_poly.pdbx_strand_id
1 'polypeptide(L)'
;MRTKTVAMLMAAMLLVATATAALAHRPYFEESDIVGSMPWEIDDPTVSTVIYATLDSRADADYYTFAGEAGQRILLEITIPQIAGQELFAPSLALVGPGLPAGQLPLRVATADNLGVVEIAPPTGAAETFYEPFSRTSYWERQSERVTLPADGQYTVAIWHPRGEVGRYGFVIGDKERLGGDLLGLAGKLRSYWTPVPEPDEPLLQEVNLTGMTRLPEAKPAGWRYSTSCAEE
;
A
#
# COMPACT_ATOMS: atom_id res chain seq x y z
N MET A 1 -39.17 23.00 35.32
CA MET A 1 -38.10 23.44 34.38
C MET A 1 -36.72 22.91 34.77
N ARG A 2 -36.26 23.08 36.03
CA ARG A 2 -34.93 22.62 36.48
C ARG A 2 -34.59 21.13 36.23
N THR A 3 -35.52 20.21 36.46
CA THR A 3 -35.30 18.76 36.26
C THR A 3 -35.12 18.37 34.79
N LYS A 4 -35.84 19.02 33.87
CA LYS A 4 -35.70 18.79 32.42
C LYS A 4 -34.36 19.29 31.89
N THR A 5 -33.88 20.43 32.40
CA THR A 5 -32.56 20.98 32.05
C THR A 5 -31.42 20.09 32.55
N VAL A 6 -31.52 19.58 33.78
CA VAL A 6 -30.52 18.64 34.34
C VAL A 6 -30.49 17.32 33.57
N ALA A 7 -31.66 16.76 33.23
CA ALA A 7 -31.74 15.54 32.42
C ALA A 7 -31.17 15.73 31.01
N MET A 8 -31.41 16.89 30.39
CA MET A 8 -30.87 17.22 29.06
C MET A 8 -29.34 17.41 29.10
N LEU A 9 -28.80 18.05 30.14
CA LEU A 9 -27.34 18.17 30.33
C LEU A 9 -26.68 16.82 30.61
N MET A 10 -27.29 15.96 31.42
CA MET A 10 -26.81 14.59 31.63
C MET A 10 -26.85 13.76 30.36
N ALA A 11 -27.92 13.86 29.57
CA ALA A 11 -28.01 13.16 28.29
C ALA A 11 -26.95 13.65 27.29
N ALA A 12 -26.70 14.96 27.22
CA ALA A 12 -25.65 15.52 26.38
C ALA A 12 -24.25 15.08 26.85
N MET A 13 -23.98 15.09 28.15
CA MET A 13 -22.71 14.64 28.72
C MET A 13 -22.49 13.14 28.52
N LEU A 14 -23.56 12.34 28.61
CA LEU A 14 -23.52 10.91 28.30
C LEU A 14 -23.27 10.66 26.80
N LEU A 15 -23.89 11.44 25.91
CA LEU A 15 -23.66 11.36 24.46
C LEU A 15 -22.20 11.70 24.10
N VAL A 16 -21.64 12.74 24.74
CA VAL A 16 -20.24 13.13 24.59
C VAL A 16 -19.31 12.06 25.15
N ALA A 17 -19.64 11.45 26.29
CA ALA A 17 -18.83 10.40 26.91
C ALA A 17 -18.79 9.11 26.06
N THR A 18 -19.90 8.74 25.42
CA THR A 18 -19.96 7.54 24.56
C THR A 18 -19.31 7.72 23.19
N ALA A 19 -19.06 8.96 22.75
CA ALA A 19 -18.40 9.24 21.47
C ALA A 19 -16.87 9.04 21.49
N THR A 20 -16.28 8.76 22.65
CA THR A 20 -14.82 8.66 22.82
C THR A 20 -14.23 7.31 22.38
N ALA A 21 -15.04 6.26 22.28
CA ALA A 21 -14.55 4.88 22.12
C ALA A 21 -14.08 4.52 20.70
N ALA A 22 -14.24 5.40 19.73
CA ALA A 22 -13.95 5.09 18.34
C ALA A 22 -12.81 6.00 17.78
N LEU A 23 -12.26 6.92 18.58
CA LEU A 23 -11.24 7.91 18.16
C LEU A 23 -9.81 7.35 18.18
N ALA A 24 -9.65 6.14 17.67
CA ALA A 24 -8.62 5.23 18.13
C ALA A 24 -7.45 5.15 17.13
N HIS A 25 -7.79 5.08 15.83
CA HIS A 25 -6.84 5.15 14.71
C HIS A 25 -6.39 6.59 14.43
N ARG A 26 -5.11 6.78 14.08
CA ARG A 26 -4.55 8.06 13.64
C ARG A 26 -4.60 8.17 12.11
N PRO A 27 -5.50 8.98 11.53
CA PRO A 27 -5.54 9.15 10.09
C PRO A 27 -4.47 10.13 9.62
N TYR A 28 -3.79 9.78 8.54
CA TYR A 28 -2.94 10.67 7.76
C TYR A 28 -3.29 10.53 6.29
N PHE A 29 -3.03 11.58 5.53
CA PHE A 29 -3.18 11.58 4.09
C PHE A 29 -1.84 11.88 3.48
N GLU A 30 -1.52 11.14 2.44
CA GLU A 30 -0.48 11.51 1.51
C GLU A 30 -0.73 12.92 0.96
N GLU A 31 0.28 13.78 1.09
CA GLU A 31 0.31 15.14 0.52
C GLU A 31 1.24 15.22 -0.69
N SER A 32 2.24 14.34 -0.71
CA SER A 32 3.24 14.14 -1.76
C SER A 32 3.57 12.67 -1.84
N ASP A 33 3.85 12.20 -3.06
CA ASP A 33 4.23 10.83 -3.39
C ASP A 33 5.30 10.25 -2.43
N ILE A 34 5.06 9.03 -1.94
CA ILE A 34 5.83 8.36 -0.88
C ILE A 34 6.89 7.44 -1.50
N VAL A 35 7.75 8.03 -2.33
CA VAL A 35 8.79 7.30 -3.07
C VAL A 35 9.93 6.78 -2.18
N GLY A 36 10.70 5.82 -2.68
CA GLY A 36 11.78 5.17 -1.92
C GLY A 36 12.93 6.11 -1.48
N SER A 37 13.12 7.24 -2.16
CA SER A 37 14.09 8.26 -1.74
C SER A 37 13.56 9.21 -0.65
N MET A 38 12.24 9.21 -0.42
CA MET A 38 11.56 10.04 0.56
C MET A 38 10.40 9.23 1.19
N PRO A 39 10.73 8.13 1.90
CA PRO A 39 9.70 7.28 2.48
C PRO A 39 8.96 8.01 3.61
N TRP A 40 7.73 7.58 3.90
CA TRP A 40 6.99 8.07 5.04
C TRP A 40 7.53 7.44 6.33
N GLU A 41 8.02 8.26 7.26
CA GLU A 41 8.50 7.80 8.56
C GLU A 41 7.32 7.58 9.53
N ILE A 42 7.26 6.39 10.13
CA ILE A 42 6.26 6.01 11.13
C ILE A 42 6.95 6.01 12.51
N ASP A 43 6.46 6.88 13.39
CA ASP A 43 7.03 7.10 14.72
C ASP A 43 6.93 5.87 15.64
N ASP A 44 5.76 5.23 15.70
CA ASP A 44 5.49 4.06 16.54
C ASP A 44 4.66 3.04 15.74
N PRO A 45 5.28 1.94 15.26
CA PRO A 45 4.60 0.94 14.42
C PRO A 45 3.61 0.08 15.21
N THR A 46 3.46 0.29 16.52
CA THR A 46 2.47 -0.41 17.35
C THR A 46 1.21 0.40 17.55
N VAL A 47 1.25 1.72 17.32
CA VAL A 47 0.09 2.60 17.43
C VAL A 47 -0.72 2.53 16.15
N SER A 48 -2.01 2.28 16.29
CA SER A 48 -2.89 2.13 15.16
C SER A 48 -3.00 3.41 14.35
N THR A 49 -2.41 3.37 13.16
CA THR A 49 -2.25 4.50 12.26
C THR A 49 -2.70 4.06 10.88
N VAL A 50 -3.53 4.88 10.22
CA VAL A 50 -3.93 4.68 8.83
C VAL A 50 -3.36 5.81 7.98
N ILE A 51 -2.63 5.46 6.93
CA ILE A 51 -2.18 6.39 5.91
C ILE A 51 -3.01 6.14 4.65
N TYR A 52 -3.77 7.15 4.24
CA TYR A 52 -4.52 7.16 2.98
C TYR A 52 -3.60 7.66 1.86
N ALA A 53 -3.24 6.78 0.93
CA ALA A 53 -2.29 7.04 -0.15
C ALA A 53 -2.75 6.48 -1.51
N THR A 54 -2.14 6.94 -2.58
CA THR A 54 -2.56 6.68 -3.95
C THR A 54 -1.41 6.12 -4.77
N LEU A 55 -1.58 4.94 -5.34
CA LEU A 55 -0.74 4.51 -6.46
C LEU A 55 -1.25 5.20 -7.73
N ASP A 56 -0.51 6.17 -8.26
CA ASP A 56 -0.98 7.07 -9.33
C ASP A 56 -0.34 6.81 -10.71
N SER A 57 0.67 5.94 -10.77
CA SER A 57 1.32 5.53 -12.01
C SER A 57 1.53 4.02 -12.12
N ARG A 58 1.80 3.52 -13.33
CA ARG A 58 1.97 2.07 -13.58
C ARG A 58 3.16 1.47 -12.83
N ALA A 59 4.21 2.28 -12.63
CA ALA A 59 5.46 1.87 -11.98
C ALA A 59 5.51 2.23 -10.48
N ASP A 60 4.42 2.80 -9.97
CA ASP A 60 4.38 3.38 -8.64
C ASP A 60 4.59 2.34 -7.53
N ALA A 61 5.31 2.78 -6.50
CA ALA A 61 5.52 2.05 -5.26
C ALA A 61 5.72 3.04 -4.11
N ASP A 62 4.95 2.85 -3.04
CA ASP A 62 5.02 3.64 -1.82
C ASP A 62 5.86 2.95 -0.76
N TYR A 63 6.60 3.74 0.02
CA TYR A 63 7.56 3.24 1.00
C TYR A 63 7.34 3.86 2.38
N TYR A 64 7.15 3.01 3.39
CA TYR A 64 6.99 3.42 4.77
C TYR A 64 8.11 2.87 5.63
N THR A 65 8.67 3.65 6.53
CA THR A 65 9.83 3.22 7.33
C THR A 65 9.57 3.38 8.83
N PHE A 66 10.07 2.45 9.63
CA PHE A 66 10.01 2.53 11.08
C PHE A 66 11.16 1.79 11.75
N ALA A 67 11.53 2.24 12.95
CA ALA A 67 12.42 1.49 13.82
C ALA A 67 11.64 0.35 14.52
N GLY A 68 12.20 -0.85 14.48
CA GLY A 68 11.62 -2.05 15.09
C GLY A 68 12.55 -2.68 16.12
N GLU A 69 11.96 -3.40 17.07
CA GLU A 69 12.65 -4.17 18.11
C GLU A 69 12.37 -5.67 17.96
N ALA A 70 13.35 -6.51 18.26
CA ALA A 70 13.22 -7.96 18.22
C ALA A 70 12.11 -8.43 19.17
N GLY A 71 11.19 -9.25 18.66
CA GLY A 71 10.02 -9.74 19.38
C GLY A 71 8.84 -8.77 19.42
N GLN A 72 8.98 -7.54 18.91
CA GLN A 72 7.88 -6.61 18.74
C GLN A 72 6.87 -7.18 17.75
N ARG A 73 5.59 -7.14 18.10
CA ARG A 73 4.48 -7.51 17.22
C ARG A 73 3.83 -6.26 16.65
N ILE A 74 3.65 -6.25 15.34
CA ILE A 74 3.02 -5.15 14.59
C ILE A 74 1.93 -5.72 13.68
N LEU A 75 0.84 -4.97 13.51
CA LEU A 75 -0.17 -5.23 12.50
C LEU A 75 0.24 -4.51 11.22
N LEU A 76 0.10 -5.16 10.07
CA LEU A 76 0.20 -4.57 8.74
C LEU A 76 -1.07 -4.91 7.96
N GLU A 77 -1.77 -3.91 7.48
CA GLU A 77 -3.04 -4.11 6.80
C GLU A 77 -3.25 -3.14 5.64
N ILE A 78 -3.94 -3.60 4.60
CA ILE A 78 -4.37 -2.82 3.45
C ILE A 78 -5.87 -2.86 3.34
N THR A 79 -6.46 -1.67 3.28
CA THR A 79 -7.89 -1.47 3.04
C THR A 79 -8.08 -0.70 1.74
N ILE A 80 -9.07 -1.08 0.94
CA ILE A 80 -9.37 -0.42 -0.34
C ILE A 80 -10.75 0.21 -0.23
N PRO A 81 -10.88 1.54 -0.39
CA PRO A 81 -12.18 2.17 -0.29
C PRO A 81 -13.09 1.72 -1.43
N GLN A 82 -14.37 1.52 -1.12
CA GLN A 82 -15.41 1.14 -2.09
C GLN A 82 -15.82 2.30 -2.98
N ILE A 83 -14.90 2.68 -3.87
CA ILE A 83 -15.08 3.65 -4.95
C ILE A 83 -15.09 2.94 -6.30
N ALA A 84 -15.74 3.55 -7.28
CA ALA A 84 -15.90 2.97 -8.61
C ALA A 84 -14.53 2.65 -9.25
N GLY A 85 -14.41 1.44 -9.81
CA GLY A 85 -13.22 1.00 -10.54
C GLY A 85 -12.14 0.31 -9.70
N GLN A 86 -12.32 0.21 -8.38
CA GLN A 86 -11.34 -0.42 -7.47
C GLN A 86 -11.81 -1.77 -6.88
N GLU A 87 -12.90 -2.34 -7.38
CA GLU A 87 -13.49 -3.59 -6.87
C GLU A 87 -12.49 -4.76 -6.90
N LEU A 88 -11.59 -4.75 -7.89
CA LEU A 88 -10.54 -5.73 -8.08
C LEU A 88 -9.13 -5.19 -7.81
N PHE A 89 -9.00 -3.90 -7.47
CA PHE A 89 -7.72 -3.29 -7.14
C PHE A 89 -7.15 -3.94 -5.88
N ALA A 90 -5.99 -4.58 -6.01
CA ALA A 90 -5.39 -5.43 -4.99
C ALA A 90 -3.86 -5.25 -5.01
N PRO A 91 -3.34 -4.16 -4.43
CA PRO A 91 -1.90 -3.96 -4.32
C PRO A 91 -1.27 -5.03 -3.42
N SER A 92 0.01 -5.27 -3.63
CA SER A 92 0.85 -6.13 -2.79
C SER A 92 1.56 -5.28 -1.74
N LEU A 93 1.82 -5.91 -0.59
CA LEU A 93 2.55 -5.33 0.51
C LEU A 93 3.76 -6.23 0.79
N ALA A 94 4.92 -5.64 1.04
CA ALA A 94 6.07 -6.39 1.55
C ALA A 94 6.71 -5.67 2.73
N LEU A 95 7.15 -6.45 3.72
CA LEU A 95 8.01 -6.00 4.80
C LEU A 95 9.46 -6.38 4.49
N VAL A 96 10.35 -5.40 4.56
CA VAL A 96 11.79 -5.52 4.33
C VAL A 96 12.52 -5.11 5.59
N GLY A 97 13.54 -5.87 6.00
CA GLY A 97 14.29 -5.55 7.21
C GLY A 97 15.24 -6.64 7.70
N PRO A 98 15.96 -6.36 8.80
CA PRO A 98 16.94 -7.28 9.35
C PRO A 98 16.27 -8.53 9.93
N GLY A 99 16.94 -9.67 9.77
CA GLY A 99 16.53 -10.97 10.33
C GLY A 99 15.34 -11.64 9.64
N LEU A 100 14.67 -10.98 8.69
CA LEU A 100 13.65 -11.58 7.84
C LEU A 100 14.29 -12.62 6.90
N PRO A 101 13.52 -13.60 6.38
CA PRO A 101 14.03 -14.57 5.42
C PRO A 101 14.50 -13.89 4.14
N ALA A 102 15.47 -14.51 3.45
CA ALA A 102 15.89 -14.04 2.13
C ALA A 102 14.71 -14.13 1.15
N GLY A 103 14.47 -13.05 0.42
CA GLY A 103 13.42 -12.95 -0.59
C GLY A 103 13.80 -11.95 -1.67
N GLN A 104 12.98 -11.86 -2.71
CA GLN A 104 13.19 -10.95 -3.83
C GLN A 104 11.88 -10.24 -4.12
N LEU A 105 11.95 -8.92 -4.33
CA LEU A 105 10.83 -8.14 -4.84
C LEU A 105 10.98 -7.91 -6.35
N PRO A 106 9.90 -7.54 -7.05
CA PRO A 106 10.00 -7.13 -8.45
C PRO A 106 10.99 -5.98 -8.62
N LEU A 107 11.73 -5.94 -9.73
CA LEU A 107 12.80 -4.96 -10.00
C LEU A 107 12.41 -3.48 -9.79
N ARG A 108 11.13 -3.15 -9.96
CA ARG A 108 10.60 -1.78 -9.78
C ARG A 108 10.49 -1.36 -8.31
N VAL A 109 10.48 -2.31 -7.38
CA VAL A 109 10.41 -2.06 -5.96
C VAL A 109 11.83 -1.99 -5.43
N ALA A 110 12.25 -0.80 -5.02
CA ALA A 110 13.57 -0.54 -4.49
C ALA A 110 13.71 -1.15 -3.09
N THR A 111 14.74 -1.98 -2.89
CA THR A 111 15.07 -2.55 -1.58
C THR A 111 16.55 -2.42 -1.32
N ALA A 112 16.94 -2.22 -0.07
CA ALA A 112 18.35 -2.27 0.30
C ALA A 112 18.90 -3.70 0.14
N ASP A 113 20.11 -3.80 -0.38
CA ASP A 113 20.79 -5.08 -0.56
C ASP A 113 20.98 -5.80 0.79
N ASN A 114 20.87 -7.13 0.77
CA ASN A 114 21.10 -8.03 1.91
C ASN A 114 20.09 -7.93 3.07
N LEU A 115 18.95 -7.25 2.90
CA LEU A 115 17.83 -7.35 3.83
C LEU A 115 16.91 -8.52 3.45
N GLY A 116 16.26 -9.09 4.47
CA GLY A 116 15.23 -10.09 4.26
C GLY A 116 13.91 -9.45 3.87
N VAL A 117 13.04 -10.25 3.24
CA VAL A 117 11.76 -9.81 2.68
C VAL A 117 10.67 -10.81 3.05
N VAL A 118 9.53 -10.29 3.50
CA VAL A 118 8.27 -11.03 3.62
C VAL A 118 7.22 -10.32 2.78
N GLU A 119 6.84 -10.93 1.67
CA GLU A 119 5.71 -10.45 0.86
C GLU A 119 4.40 -10.98 1.43
N ILE A 120 3.43 -10.09 1.64
CA ILE A 120 2.08 -10.38 2.09
C ILE A 120 1.17 -10.13 0.88
N ALA A 121 0.97 -11.19 0.10
CA ALA A 121 0.16 -11.14 -1.10
C ALA A 121 -1.33 -10.93 -0.76
N PRO A 122 -2.10 -10.25 -1.63
CA PRO A 122 -3.55 -10.14 -1.45
C PRO A 122 -4.20 -11.54 -1.51
N PRO A 123 -5.24 -11.79 -0.71
CA PRO A 123 -5.94 -13.07 -0.65
C PRO A 123 -6.61 -13.34 -1.99
N THR A 124 -6.63 -14.62 -2.36
CA THR A 124 -7.35 -15.07 -3.54
C THR A 124 -8.84 -15.13 -3.26
N GLY A 125 -9.66 -14.45 -4.06
CA GLY A 125 -11.12 -14.52 -3.98
C GLY A 125 -11.78 -13.18 -3.66
N ALA A 126 -13.01 -13.24 -3.13
CA ALA A 126 -13.72 -12.03 -2.71
C ALA A 126 -13.12 -11.51 -1.40
N ALA A 127 -12.80 -10.22 -1.37
CA ALA A 127 -12.37 -9.55 -0.15
C ALA A 127 -13.54 -9.40 0.83
N GLU A 128 -13.24 -9.53 2.13
CA GLU A 128 -14.17 -9.13 3.17
C GLU A 128 -14.43 -7.62 3.09
N THR A 129 -15.58 -7.20 3.60
CA THR A 129 -15.97 -5.79 3.57
C THR A 129 -16.39 -5.32 4.94
N PHE A 130 -16.00 -4.11 5.29
CA PHE A 130 -16.46 -3.44 6.51
C PHE A 130 -16.87 -2.01 6.21
N TYR A 131 -17.70 -1.44 7.07
CA TYR A 131 -18.08 -0.03 7.02
C TYR A 131 -17.37 0.70 8.15
N GLU A 132 -16.65 1.77 7.81
CA GLU A 132 -15.91 2.58 8.76
C GLU A 132 -16.73 3.85 9.09
N PRO A 133 -17.25 4.00 10.32
CA PRO A 133 -18.18 5.07 10.67
C PRO A 133 -17.62 6.50 10.57
N PHE A 134 -16.32 6.74 10.77
CA PHE A 134 -15.74 8.10 10.78
C PHE A 134 -15.63 8.68 9.38
N SER A 135 -15.07 7.88 8.51
CA SER A 135 -14.86 8.13 7.10
C SER A 135 -16.20 8.00 6.34
N ARG A 136 -17.15 7.25 6.90
CA ARG A 136 -18.48 6.97 6.32
C ARG A 136 -18.38 6.25 4.99
N THR A 137 -17.36 5.40 4.87
CA THR A 137 -17.01 4.68 3.66
C THR A 137 -16.89 3.21 3.97
N SER A 138 -17.37 2.38 3.04
CA SER A 138 -17.12 0.95 3.08
C SER A 138 -15.76 0.66 2.46
N TYR A 139 -15.09 -0.37 2.95
CA TYR A 139 -13.79 -0.81 2.46
C TYR A 139 -13.84 -2.30 2.12
N TRP A 140 -13.02 -2.70 1.16
CA TRP A 140 -12.55 -4.06 1.03
C TRP A 140 -11.29 -4.23 1.88
N GLU A 141 -11.27 -5.22 2.75
CA GLU A 141 -10.05 -5.64 3.44
C GLU A 141 -9.24 -6.51 2.48
N ARG A 142 -8.02 -6.08 2.13
CA ARG A 142 -7.15 -6.84 1.24
C ARG A 142 -6.21 -7.70 2.05
N GLN A 143 -5.31 -7.13 2.82
CA GLN A 143 -4.38 -7.91 3.63
C GLN A 143 -4.51 -7.47 5.08
N SER A 144 -4.41 -8.41 6.03
CA SER A 144 -4.25 -8.11 7.45
C SER A 144 -3.37 -9.19 8.08
N GLU A 145 -2.15 -8.83 8.44
CA GLU A 145 -1.15 -9.77 8.96
C GLU A 145 -0.47 -9.19 10.21
N ARG A 146 -0.33 -10.02 11.24
CA ARG A 146 0.45 -9.68 12.44
C ARG A 146 1.84 -10.29 12.35
N VAL A 147 2.84 -9.45 12.17
CA VAL A 147 4.25 -9.86 12.06
C VAL A 147 4.96 -9.68 13.39
N THR A 148 5.82 -10.65 13.74
CA THR A 148 6.76 -10.51 14.86
C THR A 148 8.13 -10.19 14.29
N LEU A 149 8.70 -9.04 14.65
CA LEU A 149 9.98 -8.58 14.13
C LEU A 149 11.12 -9.46 14.69
N PRO A 150 12.00 -10.01 13.84
CA PRO A 150 13.02 -10.96 14.29
C PRO A 150 14.29 -10.30 14.86
N ALA A 151 14.51 -9.01 14.60
CA ALA A 151 15.73 -8.31 14.98
C ALA A 151 15.45 -6.83 15.25
N ASP A 152 16.37 -6.18 15.96
CA ASP A 152 16.36 -4.73 16.09
C ASP A 152 16.82 -4.08 14.78
N GLY A 153 16.24 -2.95 14.40
CA GLY A 153 16.75 -2.11 13.33
C GLY A 153 15.67 -1.40 12.51
N GLN A 154 16.09 -0.90 11.36
CA GLN A 154 15.21 -0.19 10.44
C GLN A 154 14.45 -1.19 9.56
N TYR A 155 13.13 -1.05 9.53
CA TYR A 155 12.25 -1.78 8.62
C TYR A 155 11.65 -0.83 7.58
N THR A 156 11.27 -1.41 6.45
CA THR A 156 10.58 -0.72 5.35
C THR A 156 9.40 -1.56 4.89
N VAL A 157 8.23 -0.94 4.75
CA VAL A 157 7.09 -1.52 4.07
C VAL A 157 7.04 -0.91 2.67
N ALA A 158 6.95 -1.76 1.65
CA ALA A 158 6.74 -1.34 0.28
C ALA A 158 5.35 -1.79 -0.19
N ILE A 159 4.61 -0.89 -0.85
CA ILE A 159 3.29 -1.16 -1.41
C ILE A 159 3.30 -0.83 -2.90
N TRP A 160 2.86 -1.76 -3.73
CA TRP A 160 2.82 -1.56 -5.19
C TRP A 160 1.73 -2.43 -5.81
N HIS A 161 1.30 -2.13 -7.04
CA HIS A 161 0.40 -3.04 -7.76
C HIS A 161 1.18 -4.02 -8.65
N PRO A 162 1.00 -5.36 -8.54
CA PRO A 162 1.72 -6.36 -9.33
C PRO A 162 1.64 -6.15 -10.85
N ARG A 163 0.51 -5.63 -11.34
CA ARG A 163 0.25 -5.34 -12.76
C ARG A 163 0.38 -3.86 -13.15
N GLY A 164 0.65 -2.97 -12.19
CA GLY A 164 0.61 -1.52 -12.40
C GLY A 164 -0.81 -0.97 -12.55
N GLU A 165 -1.80 -1.53 -11.84
CA GLU A 165 -3.09 -0.84 -11.74
C GLU A 165 -2.91 0.32 -10.76
N VAL A 166 -3.65 1.40 -11.00
CA VAL A 166 -3.65 2.57 -10.13
C VAL A 166 -4.83 2.52 -9.19
N GLY A 167 -4.72 3.17 -8.04
CA GLY A 167 -5.81 3.17 -7.08
C GLY A 167 -5.40 3.70 -5.71
N ARG A 168 -6.42 3.97 -4.92
CA ARG A 168 -6.33 4.45 -3.55
C ARG A 168 -6.39 3.32 -2.56
N TYR A 169 -5.64 3.44 -1.48
CA TYR A 169 -5.64 2.47 -0.41
C TYR A 169 -5.46 3.14 0.95
N GLY A 170 -5.82 2.45 2.03
CA GLY A 170 -5.44 2.79 3.39
C GLY A 170 -4.42 1.77 3.86
N PHE A 171 -3.19 2.20 4.14
CA PHE A 171 -2.21 1.38 4.82
C PHE A 171 -2.35 1.56 6.32
N VAL A 172 -2.66 0.46 7.01
CA VAL A 172 -2.82 0.40 8.45
C VAL A 172 -1.60 -0.27 9.06
N ILE A 173 -1.03 0.36 10.07
CA ILE A 173 0.05 -0.19 10.88
C ILE A 173 -0.28 -0.07 12.37
N GLY A 174 -0.02 -1.14 13.12
CA GLY A 174 -0.26 -1.21 14.56
C GLY A 174 -1.74 -1.34 14.95
N ASP A 175 -1.98 -1.79 16.18
CA ASP A 175 -3.33 -2.05 16.72
C ASP A 175 -3.56 -1.44 18.12
N LYS A 176 -2.60 -0.66 18.63
CA LYS A 176 -2.78 0.08 19.89
C LYS A 176 -3.42 1.43 19.64
N GLU A 177 -4.55 1.64 20.28
CA GLU A 177 -5.33 2.87 20.12
C GLU A 177 -4.73 4.04 20.87
N ARG A 178 -4.42 5.13 20.15
CA ARG A 178 -3.97 6.40 20.73
C ARG A 178 -4.46 7.59 19.92
N LEU A 179 -5.08 8.54 20.62
CA LEU A 179 -5.47 9.83 20.06
C LEU A 179 -4.33 10.49 19.28
N GLY A 180 -4.63 11.02 18.10
CA GLY A 180 -3.68 11.72 17.22
C GLY A 180 -4.16 11.76 15.77
N GLY A 181 -3.23 11.97 14.84
CA GLY A 181 -3.52 12.07 13.40
C GLY A 181 -3.94 13.46 12.93
N ASP A 182 -4.13 13.59 11.61
CA ASP A 182 -4.60 14.79 10.92
C ASP A 182 -6.14 14.87 10.95
N LEU A 183 -6.71 15.05 12.14
CA LEU A 183 -8.17 15.14 12.33
C LEU A 183 -8.78 16.38 11.65
N LEU A 184 -8.00 17.45 11.46
CA LEU A 184 -8.46 18.66 10.77
C LEU A 184 -8.50 18.47 9.26
N GLY A 185 -7.46 17.84 8.69
CA GLY A 185 -7.41 17.47 7.28
C GLY A 185 -8.42 16.40 6.92
N LEU A 186 -8.72 15.46 7.83
CA LEU A 186 -9.71 14.41 7.63
C LEU A 186 -11.03 14.94 7.04
N ALA A 187 -11.69 15.90 7.70
CA ALA A 187 -12.98 16.40 7.23
C ALA A 187 -12.93 17.07 5.84
N GLY A 188 -11.79 17.68 5.48
CA GLY A 188 -11.59 18.37 4.20
C GLY A 188 -11.14 17.45 3.06
N LYS A 189 -10.27 16.48 3.37
CA LYS A 189 -9.59 15.61 2.40
C LYS A 189 -10.34 14.33 2.10
N LEU A 190 -11.15 13.83 3.03
CA LEU A 190 -11.91 12.58 2.85
C LEU A 190 -12.72 12.57 1.54
N ARG A 191 -13.45 13.67 1.24
CA ARG A 191 -14.28 13.74 0.04
C ARG A 191 -13.49 13.75 -1.26
N SER A 192 -12.37 14.47 -1.31
CA SER A 192 -11.50 14.46 -2.48
C SER A 192 -10.79 13.13 -2.64
N TYR A 193 -10.45 12.49 -1.52
CA TYR A 193 -9.80 11.21 -1.50
C TYR A 193 -10.70 10.10 -2.07
N TRP A 194 -12.00 10.02 -1.77
CA TRP A 194 -12.86 9.01 -2.42
C TRP A 194 -13.37 9.39 -3.80
N THR A 195 -12.46 9.81 -4.65
CA THR A 195 -12.70 9.95 -6.07
C THR A 195 -11.86 8.91 -6.81
N PRO A 196 -12.39 8.28 -7.88
CA PRO A 196 -11.61 7.34 -8.69
C PRO A 196 -10.30 7.98 -9.18
N VAL A 197 -9.23 7.18 -9.22
CA VAL A 197 -7.96 7.59 -9.82
C VAL A 197 -8.10 7.49 -11.34
N PRO A 198 -7.74 8.53 -12.11
CA PRO A 198 -7.71 8.43 -13.56
C PRO A 198 -6.73 7.35 -14.02
N GLU A 199 -7.15 6.51 -14.97
CA GLU A 199 -6.27 5.50 -15.56
C GLU A 199 -5.16 6.15 -16.39
N PRO A 200 -3.88 5.79 -16.17
CA PRO A 200 -2.78 6.22 -17.03
C PRO A 200 -2.95 5.74 -18.47
N ASP A 201 -2.54 6.57 -19.44
CA ASP A 201 -2.51 6.24 -20.88
C ASP A 201 -1.54 5.09 -21.20
N GLU A 202 -0.60 4.81 -20.31
CA GLU A 202 0.39 3.74 -20.43
C GLU A 202 -0.26 2.36 -20.24
N PRO A 203 0.11 1.35 -21.05
CA PRO A 203 -0.40 0.00 -20.91
C PRO A 203 0.04 -0.65 -19.59
N LEU A 204 -0.71 -1.65 -19.13
CA LEU A 204 -0.34 -2.42 -17.95
C LEU A 204 1.03 -3.09 -18.13
N LEU A 205 1.76 -3.26 -17.03
CA LEU A 205 3.14 -3.76 -17.06
C LEU A 205 3.27 -5.16 -17.70
N GLN A 206 2.22 -5.99 -17.65
CA GLN A 206 2.21 -7.29 -18.32
C GLN A 206 2.05 -7.20 -19.85
N GLU A 207 1.35 -6.19 -20.37
CA GLU A 207 1.14 -6.01 -21.82
C GLU A 207 2.42 -5.56 -22.53
N VAL A 208 3.27 -4.79 -21.85
CA VAL A 208 4.58 -4.36 -22.35
C VAL A 208 5.50 -5.56 -22.59
N ASN A 209 5.50 -6.54 -21.69
CA ASN A 209 6.30 -7.76 -21.84
C ASN A 209 5.81 -8.66 -22.99
N LEU A 210 4.52 -8.67 -23.29
CA LEU A 210 3.96 -9.43 -24.41
C LEU A 210 4.25 -8.76 -25.77
N THR A 211 4.22 -7.43 -25.81
CA THR A 211 4.42 -6.66 -27.05
C THR A 211 5.91 -6.55 -27.41
N GLY A 212 6.80 -6.53 -26.42
CA GLY A 212 8.26 -6.50 -26.59
C GLY A 212 8.90 -7.76 -27.17
N MET A 213 8.19 -8.90 -27.20
CA MET A 213 8.69 -10.14 -27.84
C MET A 213 8.35 -10.24 -29.34
N THR A 214 7.63 -9.27 -29.92
CA THR A 214 7.20 -9.33 -31.32
C THR A 214 7.75 -8.16 -32.13
N ARG A 215 9.07 -8.14 -32.35
CA ARG A 215 9.78 -7.61 -33.54
C ARG A 215 11.29 -7.62 -33.29
N LEU A 216 11.92 -8.77 -33.53
CA LEU A 216 13.26 -8.71 -34.11
C LEU A 216 13.09 -8.19 -35.54
N PRO A 217 13.80 -7.13 -35.98
CA PRO A 217 13.83 -6.82 -37.39
C PRO A 217 14.37 -8.04 -38.14
N GLU A 218 13.63 -8.48 -39.13
CA GLU A 218 14.02 -9.54 -40.07
C GLU A 218 15.44 -9.25 -40.57
N ALA A 219 16.42 -10.01 -40.09
CA ALA A 219 17.77 -9.90 -40.58
C ALA A 219 17.76 -10.34 -42.05
N LYS A 220 17.96 -9.39 -42.97
CA LYS A 220 18.18 -9.70 -44.38
C LYS A 220 19.30 -10.76 -44.49
N PRO A 221 19.10 -11.86 -45.21
CA PRO A 221 20.17 -12.85 -45.37
C PRO A 221 21.35 -12.21 -46.08
N ALA A 222 22.48 -12.11 -45.39
CA ALA A 222 23.76 -11.78 -45.98
C ALA A 222 24.13 -12.89 -46.98
N GLY A 223 24.27 -12.52 -48.25
CA GLY A 223 24.69 -13.43 -49.31
C GLY A 223 26.11 -13.92 -49.06
N TRP A 224 26.25 -15.16 -48.61
CA TRP A 224 27.54 -15.85 -48.58
C TRP A 224 27.89 -16.33 -49.99
N ARG A 225 28.90 -15.70 -50.59
CA ARG A 225 29.58 -16.23 -51.77
C ARG A 225 30.62 -17.25 -51.29
N TYR A 226 30.40 -18.52 -51.61
CA TYR A 226 31.45 -19.53 -51.50
C TYR A 226 32.44 -19.34 -52.65
N SER A 227 33.71 -19.06 -52.34
CA SER A 227 34.82 -19.19 -53.28
C SER A 227 35.35 -20.62 -53.22
N THR A 228 35.13 -21.40 -54.27
CA THR A 228 35.81 -22.67 -54.50
C THR A 228 36.92 -22.46 -55.52
N SER A 229 38.19 -22.53 -55.08
CA SER A 229 39.29 -22.97 -55.94
C SER A 229 40.48 -23.45 -55.10
N CYS A 230 41.03 -24.60 -55.49
CA CYS A 230 42.18 -25.38 -54.98
C CYS A 230 41.68 -26.75 -54.47
N ALA A 231 42.04 -27.90 -55.03
CA ALA A 231 42.98 -28.24 -56.11
C ALA A 231 42.58 -29.60 -56.71
N GLU A 232 42.79 -29.78 -58.01
CA GLU A 232 42.93 -31.09 -58.65
C GLU A 232 44.43 -31.35 -58.86
N GLU A 233 44.90 -32.48 -58.35
CA GLU A 233 45.76 -33.41 -59.08
C GLU A 233 44.88 -34.56 -59.60
#